data_AF-A0AAD4IHW9-F1
#
_entry.id   AF-A0AAD4IHW9-F1
#
_cell.length_a   1.000
_cell.length_b   1.000
_cell.length_c   1.000
_cell.angle_alpha   90.00
_cell.angle_beta   90.00
_cell.angle_gamma   90.00
#
_symmetry.space_group_name_H-M   'P 1'
#
loop_
_entity.id
_entity.type
_entity.pdbx_description
1 polymer ?
#
loop_
_entity_poly.entity_id
_entity_poly.type
_entity_poly.pdbx_seq_one_letter_code
_entity_poly.pdbx_strand_id
1 'polypeptide(L)'
;MASVQQSAQRVWTLPLATSNTTKPLAIALATYPIQEALVSFLTPDDLIVLALVSQTLHSHIRMDDANAKANLLSKTLCPGLGFYVRAVSHCPCPAKTFELIIGCAGFGFATESRPCGECGVNTCDECRIHVLYNSLTEDSGFDQRRWWAGFYFLQPEAIAVYPPKKPEDSAWHLPIKDMKPVHDQGRLHVPLDVIAIGDPEPFQRILDLDLGIHQSIDPVGRTQYPYSGIQIVSALNMIVNKRRDLACPLCYQERRKERRARCSCTLRKRFLDRWLCATCYIKEDSADEELRCHIPVADEVGEGHSHVCGCGAGFAPEATPKVMCNWCKGEIEGPQQGAKDYVAGEDSEGVNDEEEEEEDHDEDHSAADFANIPQDEFGFAENHDQSLSVYVNGECIRGERLGRSMVCQWMTILGKHVECTCCVCNSQSAHHTHVGDEEEDRDGENEGWNIADGAMRDDDSSDDEDLPDLEEVESAAAVEDQWGLD
;
A
#
# COMPACT_ATOMS: atom_id res chain seq x y z
N MET A 1 -38.09 27.68 -5.22
CA MET A 1 -38.40 27.61 -3.78
C MET A 1 -39.14 26.31 -3.52
N ALA A 2 -38.41 25.22 -3.32
CA ALA A 2 -38.96 23.91 -3.06
C ALA A 2 -38.97 23.65 -1.54
N SER A 3 -40.12 23.19 -1.06
CA SER A 3 -40.42 22.89 0.34
C SER A 3 -39.70 21.62 0.77
N VAL A 4 -38.68 21.75 1.62
CA VAL A 4 -38.05 20.61 2.33
C VAL A 4 -39.10 20.02 3.28
N GLN A 5 -39.58 18.82 2.96
CA GLN A 5 -40.37 18.01 3.88
C GLN A 5 -39.47 17.56 5.03
N GLN A 6 -39.71 18.10 6.23
CA GLN A 6 -39.13 17.60 7.47
C GLN A 6 -39.58 16.15 7.67
N SER A 7 -38.63 15.21 7.67
CA SER A 7 -38.91 13.84 8.07
C SER A 7 -39.29 13.83 9.56
N ALA A 8 -40.42 13.22 9.88
CA ALA A 8 -40.87 13.11 11.26
C ALA A 8 -39.91 12.21 12.02
N GLN A 9 -39.12 12.80 12.92
CA GLN A 9 -38.33 12.07 13.91
C GLN A 9 -39.29 11.22 14.76
N ARG A 10 -39.25 9.89 14.55
CA ARG A 10 -39.96 8.94 15.41
C ARG A 10 -39.30 8.95 16.78
N VAL A 11 -39.90 9.66 17.74
CA VAL A 11 -39.51 9.58 19.15
C VAL A 11 -39.99 8.24 19.70
N TRP A 12 -39.10 7.26 19.74
CA TRP A 12 -39.32 5.99 20.40
C TRP A 12 -39.28 6.19 21.91
N THR A 13 -40.43 6.11 22.58
CA THR A 13 -40.50 6.07 24.04
C THR A 13 -40.42 4.61 24.48
N LEU A 14 -39.20 4.16 24.82
CA LEU A 14 -38.96 2.83 25.39
C LEU A 14 -39.56 2.74 26.81
N PRO A 15 -40.20 1.61 27.17
CA PRO A 15 -40.77 1.42 28.51
C PRO A 15 -39.69 1.43 29.59
N LEU A 16 -40.00 1.95 30.78
CA LEU A 16 -39.07 2.02 31.92
C LEU A 16 -38.47 0.64 32.28
N ALA A 17 -37.14 0.63 32.41
CA ALA A 17 -36.25 -0.53 32.57
C ALA A 17 -36.53 -1.48 33.75
N THR A 18 -37.34 -1.08 34.73
CA THR A 18 -37.56 -1.85 35.97
C THR A 18 -38.48 -3.06 35.80
N SER A 19 -39.09 -3.27 34.62
CA SER A 19 -40.06 -4.35 34.39
C SER A 19 -39.50 -5.61 33.71
N ASN A 20 -38.26 -5.60 33.19
CA ASN A 20 -37.70 -6.70 32.38
C ASN A 20 -36.61 -7.53 33.06
N THR A 21 -36.16 -7.17 34.27
CA THR A 21 -35.10 -7.88 35.02
C THR A 21 -35.46 -9.30 35.45
N THR A 22 -36.72 -9.74 35.26
CA THR A 22 -37.21 -11.08 35.59
C THR A 22 -37.36 -12.00 34.38
N LYS A 23 -37.06 -11.53 33.15
CA LYS A 23 -37.19 -12.36 31.95
C LYS A 23 -35.99 -13.31 31.82
N PRO A 24 -36.21 -14.65 31.76
CA PRO A 24 -35.13 -15.64 31.71
C PRO A 24 -34.13 -15.43 30.57
N LEU A 25 -34.61 -14.95 29.41
CA LEU A 25 -33.75 -14.66 28.28
C LEU A 25 -32.81 -13.47 28.55
N ALA A 26 -33.31 -12.41 29.18
CA ALA A 26 -32.47 -11.26 29.54
C ALA A 26 -31.39 -11.65 30.56
N ILE A 27 -31.74 -12.50 31.53
CA ILE A 27 -30.79 -13.05 32.51
C ILE A 27 -29.78 -13.99 31.83
N ALA A 28 -30.22 -14.82 30.87
CA ALA A 28 -29.33 -15.70 30.12
C ALA A 28 -28.36 -14.91 29.21
N LEU A 29 -28.85 -13.89 28.52
CA LEU A 29 -28.03 -12.97 27.73
C LEU A 29 -27.03 -12.17 28.59
N ALA A 30 -27.34 -11.99 29.88
CA ALA A 30 -26.43 -11.37 30.85
C ALA A 30 -25.33 -12.32 31.35
N THR A 31 -25.40 -13.62 31.03
CA THR A 31 -24.31 -14.54 31.36
C THR A 31 -23.17 -14.33 30.37
N TYR A 32 -21.99 -14.02 30.91
CA TYR A 32 -20.80 -13.69 30.13
C TYR A 32 -20.51 -14.69 28.98
N PRO A 33 -20.62 -16.02 29.15
CA PRO A 33 -20.36 -16.96 28.06
C PRO A 33 -21.38 -16.89 26.90
N ILE A 34 -22.65 -16.63 27.19
CA ILE A 34 -23.68 -16.48 26.14
C ILE A 34 -23.48 -15.16 25.40
N GLN A 35 -23.13 -14.11 26.14
CA GLN A 35 -22.82 -12.81 25.57
C GLN A 35 -21.58 -12.90 24.66
N GLU A 36 -20.50 -13.53 25.11
CA GLU A 36 -19.30 -13.76 24.28
C GLU A 36 -19.63 -14.54 23.02
N ALA A 37 -20.39 -15.63 23.15
CA ALA A 37 -20.77 -16.45 22.00
C ALA A 37 -21.65 -15.70 21.00
N LEU A 38 -22.51 -14.79 21.44
CA LEU A 38 -23.28 -13.95 20.54
C LEU A 38 -22.39 -12.91 19.87
N VAL A 39 -21.56 -12.22 20.65
CA VAL A 39 -20.64 -11.17 20.17
C VAL A 39 -19.68 -11.71 19.11
N SER A 40 -19.24 -12.97 19.21
CA SER A 40 -18.35 -13.58 18.21
C SER A 40 -18.93 -13.74 16.81
N PHE A 41 -20.24 -13.51 16.64
CA PHE A 41 -20.90 -13.49 15.33
C PHE A 41 -21.40 -12.10 14.94
N LEU A 42 -21.04 -11.06 15.68
CA LEU A 42 -21.47 -9.69 15.45
C LEU A 42 -20.27 -8.81 15.10
N THR A 43 -20.45 -7.89 14.18
CA THR A 43 -19.48 -6.80 13.97
C THR A 43 -19.61 -5.75 15.09
N PRO A 44 -18.63 -4.84 15.24
CA PRO A 44 -18.77 -3.69 16.15
C PRO A 44 -20.04 -2.87 15.92
N ASP A 45 -20.46 -2.67 14.66
CA ASP A 45 -21.66 -1.90 14.33
C ASP A 45 -22.94 -2.62 14.74
N ASP A 46 -22.98 -3.95 14.56
CA ASP A 46 -24.09 -4.77 15.06
C ASP A 46 -24.23 -4.64 16.58
N LEU A 47 -23.12 -4.54 17.31
CA LEU A 47 -23.16 -4.31 18.76
C LEU A 47 -23.74 -2.95 19.12
N ILE A 48 -23.44 -1.89 18.36
CA ILE A 48 -24.05 -0.58 18.57
C ILE A 48 -25.55 -0.69 18.38
N VAL A 49 -25.98 -1.23 17.23
CA VAL A 49 -27.40 -1.39 16.92
C VAL A 49 -28.09 -2.19 18.03
N LEU A 50 -27.47 -3.28 18.48
CA LEU A 50 -27.99 -4.12 19.53
C LEU A 50 -28.08 -3.41 20.90
N ALA A 51 -27.09 -2.58 21.24
CA ALA A 51 -27.10 -1.76 22.44
C ALA A 51 -28.16 -0.65 22.37
N LEU A 52 -28.37 -0.03 21.21
CA LEU A 52 -29.38 1.01 20.99
C LEU A 52 -30.80 0.46 21.11
N VAL A 53 -31.05 -0.76 20.60
CA VAL A 53 -32.40 -1.37 20.66
C VAL A 53 -32.71 -2.04 22.00
N SER A 54 -31.70 -2.31 22.84
CA SER A 54 -31.86 -3.06 24.10
C SER A 54 -31.16 -2.39 25.28
N GLN A 55 -31.91 -1.65 26.10
CA GLN A 55 -31.42 -1.04 27.35
C GLN A 55 -30.80 -2.07 28.31
N THR A 56 -31.37 -3.28 28.37
CA THR A 56 -30.82 -4.35 29.22
C THR A 56 -29.44 -4.77 28.74
N LEU A 57 -29.27 -4.95 27.43
CA LEU A 57 -27.99 -5.32 26.88
C LEU A 57 -26.98 -4.18 27.00
N HIS A 58 -27.39 -2.93 26.71
CA HIS A 58 -26.56 -1.73 26.94
C HIS A 58 -26.03 -1.69 28.38
N SER A 59 -26.90 -1.90 29.38
CA SER A 59 -26.49 -1.91 30.79
C SER A 59 -25.55 -3.06 31.16
N HIS A 60 -25.59 -4.18 30.43
CA HIS A 60 -24.76 -5.37 30.68
C HIS A 60 -23.45 -5.38 29.93
N ILE A 61 -23.42 -4.88 28.69
CA ILE A 61 -22.18 -4.73 27.92
C ILE A 61 -21.25 -3.71 28.60
N ARG A 62 -21.80 -2.75 29.35
CA ARG A 62 -21.04 -1.70 30.04
C ARG A 62 -20.09 -0.98 29.08
N MET A 63 -20.61 -0.51 27.95
CA MET A 63 -19.81 0.17 26.91
C MET A 63 -19.07 1.42 27.44
N ASP A 64 -19.57 2.03 28.52
CA ASP A 64 -18.93 3.15 29.20
C ASP A 64 -17.64 2.75 29.97
N ASP A 65 -17.42 1.45 30.23
CA ASP A 65 -16.20 0.93 30.84
C ASP A 65 -15.20 0.52 29.73
N ALA A 66 -14.12 1.28 29.61
CA ALA A 66 -13.11 1.08 28.57
C ALA A 66 -12.55 -0.36 28.52
N ASN A 67 -12.38 -1.01 29.68
CA ASN A 67 -11.88 -2.38 29.73
C ASN A 67 -12.95 -3.38 29.26
N ALA A 68 -14.21 -3.17 29.64
CA ALA A 68 -15.31 -4.03 29.18
C ALA A 68 -15.50 -3.88 27.66
N LYS A 69 -15.48 -2.65 27.17
CA LYS A 69 -15.56 -2.31 25.75
C LYS A 69 -14.44 -2.97 24.94
N ALA A 70 -13.17 -2.80 25.34
CA ALA A 70 -12.04 -3.42 24.67
C ALA A 70 -12.12 -4.97 24.67
N ASN A 71 -12.53 -5.57 25.79
CA ASN A 71 -12.74 -7.03 25.89
C ASN A 71 -13.88 -7.54 25.00
N LEU A 72 -14.88 -6.71 24.69
CA LEU A 72 -15.96 -7.08 23.78
C LEU A 72 -15.53 -6.92 22.31
N LEU A 73 -14.94 -5.77 21.96
CA LEU A 73 -14.50 -5.47 20.59
C LEU A 73 -13.39 -6.40 20.11
N SER A 74 -12.58 -6.93 21.02
CA SER A 74 -11.59 -7.98 20.71
C SER A 74 -12.22 -9.34 20.35
N LYS A 75 -13.52 -9.52 20.59
CA LYS A 75 -14.26 -10.76 20.34
C LYS A 75 -15.27 -10.65 19.22
N THR A 76 -15.54 -9.46 18.69
CA THR A 76 -16.43 -9.27 17.54
C THR A 76 -15.84 -9.89 16.28
N LEU A 77 -16.64 -10.00 15.24
CA LEU A 77 -16.12 -10.14 13.88
C LEU A 77 -15.32 -8.90 13.48
N CYS A 78 -14.50 -9.06 12.44
CA CYS A 78 -13.80 -7.93 11.83
C CYS A 78 -14.82 -6.96 11.19
N PRO A 79 -14.69 -5.64 11.37
CA PRO A 79 -15.62 -4.66 10.78
C PRO A 79 -15.47 -4.50 9.26
N GLY A 80 -14.45 -5.08 8.63
CA GLY A 80 -14.23 -4.94 7.18
C GLY A 80 -13.61 -3.61 6.74
N LEU A 81 -13.35 -2.66 7.63
CA LEU A 81 -12.82 -1.34 7.28
C LEU A 81 -11.54 -1.38 6.44
N GLY A 82 -10.59 -2.26 6.77
CA GLY A 82 -9.35 -2.38 6.00
C GLY A 82 -9.57 -2.80 4.54
N PHE A 83 -10.59 -3.62 4.28
CA PHE A 83 -11.00 -4.00 2.93
C PHE A 83 -11.48 -2.78 2.14
N TYR A 84 -12.37 -1.97 2.70
CA TYR A 84 -12.90 -0.76 2.04
C TYR A 84 -11.82 0.30 1.81
N VAL A 85 -11.00 0.57 2.83
CA VAL A 85 -9.89 1.53 2.74
C VAL A 85 -8.95 1.20 1.57
N ARG A 86 -8.66 -0.09 1.35
CA ARG A 86 -7.83 -0.51 0.22
C ARG A 86 -8.53 -0.39 -1.12
N ALA A 87 -9.80 -0.79 -1.21
CA ALA A 87 -10.57 -0.66 -2.45
C ALA A 87 -10.57 0.79 -2.97
N VAL A 88 -10.53 1.76 -2.04
CA VAL A 88 -10.35 3.18 -2.31
C VAL A 88 -8.90 3.55 -2.67
N SER A 89 -7.94 3.08 -1.87
CA SER A 89 -6.55 3.56 -1.93
C SER A 89 -5.75 2.96 -3.09
N HIS A 90 -6.09 1.73 -3.52
CA HIS A 90 -5.38 0.99 -4.56
C HIS A 90 -5.97 1.32 -5.94
N CYS A 91 -5.18 1.88 -6.87
CA CYS A 91 -5.74 2.19 -8.20
C CYS A 91 -6.03 0.86 -8.92
N PRO A 92 -7.28 0.62 -9.38
CA PRO A 92 -7.63 -0.62 -10.07
C PRO A 92 -7.06 -0.68 -11.49
N CYS A 93 -6.63 0.45 -12.07
CA CYS A 93 -6.31 0.53 -13.50
C CYS A 93 -5.06 -0.28 -13.89
N PRO A 94 -3.92 -0.18 -13.18
CA PRO A 94 -2.75 -1.01 -13.47
C PRO A 94 -3.02 -2.51 -13.31
N ALA A 95 -4.01 -2.86 -12.49
CA ALA A 95 -4.39 -4.22 -12.14
C ALA A 95 -5.69 -4.70 -12.81
N LYS A 96 -6.22 -3.98 -13.81
CA LYS A 96 -7.56 -4.26 -14.37
C LYS A 96 -7.74 -5.67 -14.92
N THR A 97 -6.65 -6.25 -15.43
CA THR A 97 -6.59 -7.60 -16.01
C THR A 97 -6.35 -8.70 -14.96
N PHE A 98 -6.16 -8.32 -13.69
CA PHE A 98 -5.91 -9.25 -12.60
C PHE A 98 -7.20 -9.63 -11.88
N GLU A 99 -7.29 -10.90 -11.49
CA GLU A 99 -8.28 -11.38 -10.53
C GLU A 99 -7.85 -10.99 -9.12
N LEU A 100 -8.76 -10.33 -8.39
CA LEU A 100 -8.56 -9.96 -7.00
C LEU A 100 -8.99 -11.11 -6.09
N ILE A 101 -8.03 -11.67 -5.37
CA ILE A 101 -8.23 -12.74 -4.38
C ILE A 101 -8.18 -12.06 -3.01
N ILE A 102 -9.32 -11.81 -2.38
CA ILE A 102 -9.38 -11.16 -1.06
C ILE A 102 -10.68 -11.53 -0.34
N GLY A 103 -10.68 -11.56 1.00
CA GLY A 103 -11.86 -11.93 1.76
C GLY A 103 -11.83 -11.60 3.25
N CYS A 104 -12.68 -10.68 3.69
CA CYS A 104 -12.76 -10.30 5.11
C CYS A 104 -13.54 -11.32 5.94
N ALA A 105 -13.03 -11.65 7.14
CA ALA A 105 -13.73 -12.55 8.08
C ALA A 105 -15.11 -12.02 8.51
N GLY A 106 -15.30 -10.70 8.53
CA GLY A 106 -16.60 -10.06 8.77
C GLY A 106 -17.67 -10.43 7.74
N PHE A 107 -17.27 -10.80 6.52
CA PHE A 107 -18.15 -11.25 5.45
C PHE A 107 -18.23 -12.79 5.35
N GLY A 108 -17.77 -13.50 6.38
CA GLY A 108 -17.85 -14.96 6.45
C GLY A 108 -16.68 -15.71 5.82
N PHE A 109 -15.61 -15.01 5.40
CA PHE A 109 -14.40 -15.66 4.89
C PHE A 109 -13.60 -16.31 6.02
N ALA A 110 -12.96 -17.43 5.71
CA ALA A 110 -12.15 -18.20 6.66
C ALA A 110 -10.74 -17.60 6.81
N THR A 111 -10.66 -16.42 7.42
CA THR A 111 -9.42 -15.65 7.62
C THR A 111 -9.12 -15.54 9.12
N GLU A 112 -7.85 -15.65 9.50
CA GLU A 112 -7.42 -15.42 10.89
C GLU A 112 -7.81 -14.01 11.35
N SER A 113 -8.24 -13.87 12.60
CA SER A 113 -8.53 -12.57 13.20
C SER A 113 -7.90 -12.44 14.57
N ARG A 114 -7.34 -11.27 14.86
CA ARG A 114 -6.78 -10.92 16.17
C ARG A 114 -7.15 -9.49 16.54
N PRO A 115 -7.20 -9.16 17.85
CA PRO A 115 -7.36 -7.80 18.31
C PRO A 115 -6.23 -6.90 17.80
N CYS A 116 -6.59 -5.69 17.33
CA CYS A 116 -5.62 -4.67 16.97
C CYS A 116 -4.71 -4.35 18.15
N GLY A 117 -3.39 -4.31 17.93
CA GLY A 117 -2.43 -4.03 19.00
C GLY A 117 -2.57 -2.63 19.63
N GLU A 118 -3.24 -1.71 18.95
CA GLU A 118 -3.45 -0.33 19.41
C GLU A 118 -4.86 -0.13 20.00
N CYS A 119 -5.92 -0.28 19.20
CA CYS A 119 -7.30 -0.01 19.63
C CYS A 119 -8.05 -1.23 20.18
N GLY A 120 -7.49 -2.44 20.10
CA GLY A 120 -8.12 -3.68 20.58
C GLY A 120 -9.28 -4.22 19.73
N VAL A 121 -9.69 -3.54 18.66
CA VAL A 121 -10.75 -4.01 17.75
C VAL A 121 -10.30 -5.28 17.02
N ASN A 122 -11.14 -6.32 17.02
CA ASN A 122 -10.82 -7.55 16.30
C ASN A 122 -10.70 -7.28 14.79
N THR A 123 -9.57 -7.64 14.22
CA THR A 123 -9.21 -7.33 12.84
C THR A 123 -8.73 -8.61 12.16
N CYS A 124 -9.29 -8.94 11.00
CA CYS A 124 -8.84 -10.11 10.24
C CYS A 124 -7.52 -9.84 9.51
N ASP A 125 -6.82 -10.91 9.10
CA ASP A 125 -5.56 -10.82 8.37
C ASP A 125 -5.74 -10.00 7.08
N GLU A 126 -6.87 -10.17 6.38
CA GLU A 126 -7.15 -9.29 5.25
C GLU A 126 -7.41 -7.83 5.63
N CYS A 127 -7.80 -7.45 6.85
CA CYS A 127 -8.14 -6.04 7.20
C CYS A 127 -7.10 -5.31 8.05
N ARG A 128 -6.07 -6.01 8.51
CA ARG A 128 -4.90 -5.38 9.15
C ARG A 128 -3.99 -4.77 8.08
N ILE A 129 -3.07 -3.93 8.53
CA ILE A 129 -2.00 -3.45 7.66
C ILE A 129 -0.99 -4.57 7.36
N HIS A 130 -0.66 -4.68 6.08
CA HIS A 130 0.48 -5.43 5.56
C HIS A 130 1.49 -4.46 4.95
N VAL A 131 2.75 -4.89 4.86
CA VAL A 131 3.75 -4.12 4.11
C VAL A 131 3.54 -4.38 2.62
N LEU A 132 3.20 -5.62 2.24
CA LEU A 132 2.82 -6.02 0.89
C LEU A 132 1.48 -6.77 0.89
N TYR A 133 0.48 -6.20 0.24
CA TYR A 133 -0.78 -6.87 -0.08
C TYR A 133 -0.66 -7.60 -1.41
N ASN A 134 -0.20 -8.85 -1.37
CA ASN A 134 -0.22 -9.71 -2.55
C ASN A 134 -1.57 -10.43 -2.66
N SER A 135 -2.44 -9.90 -3.52
CA SER A 135 -3.82 -10.35 -3.71
C SER A 135 -4.27 -10.34 -5.16
N LEU A 136 -3.39 -10.03 -6.12
CA LEU A 136 -3.73 -9.96 -7.54
C LEU A 136 -3.07 -11.10 -8.29
N THR A 137 -3.82 -11.77 -9.17
CA THR A 137 -3.27 -12.83 -10.03
C THR A 137 -3.87 -12.78 -11.43
N GLU A 138 -3.06 -13.01 -12.46
CA GLU A 138 -3.49 -13.03 -13.87
C GLU A 138 -3.02 -14.35 -14.50
N ASP A 139 -3.96 -15.20 -14.94
CA ASP A 139 -3.66 -16.50 -15.54
C ASP A 139 -3.54 -16.46 -17.07
N SER A 140 -2.45 -17.10 -17.53
CA SER A 140 -1.80 -16.93 -18.83
C SER A 140 -1.67 -15.46 -19.24
N GLY A 141 -0.80 -14.73 -18.53
CA GLY A 141 -0.42 -13.39 -18.93
C GLY A 141 0.20 -13.34 -20.34
N PHE A 142 0.59 -12.15 -20.78
CA PHE A 142 0.96 -11.90 -22.17
C PHE A 142 2.13 -12.73 -22.71
N ASP A 143 3.04 -13.19 -21.84
CA ASP A 143 4.21 -14.02 -22.13
C ASP A 143 4.01 -15.49 -21.73
N GLN A 144 2.75 -15.94 -21.66
CA GLN A 144 2.32 -17.26 -21.17
C GLN A 144 2.59 -17.54 -19.68
N ARG A 145 3.21 -16.60 -18.96
CA ARG A 145 3.46 -16.74 -17.52
C ARG A 145 2.26 -16.24 -16.72
N ARG A 146 2.05 -16.87 -15.57
CA ARG A 146 1.16 -16.30 -14.56
C ARG A 146 1.84 -15.08 -13.93
N TRP A 147 1.10 -14.01 -13.77
CA TRP A 147 1.55 -12.83 -13.05
C TRP A 147 0.89 -12.76 -11.68
N TRP A 148 1.68 -12.39 -10.66
CA TRP A 148 1.16 -11.99 -9.36
C TRP A 148 1.51 -10.54 -9.13
N ALA A 149 0.62 -9.85 -8.43
CA ALA A 149 0.83 -8.45 -8.13
C ALA A 149 0.24 -8.09 -6.76
N GLY A 150 0.65 -6.92 -6.28
CA GLY A 150 0.18 -6.42 -5.01
C GLY A 150 0.43 -4.93 -4.87
N PHE A 151 0.21 -4.45 -3.64
CA PHE A 151 0.38 -3.05 -3.29
C PHE A 151 1.21 -2.92 -2.02
N TYR A 152 2.07 -1.93 -1.96
CA TYR A 152 2.76 -1.57 -0.72
C TYR A 152 1.82 -0.78 0.18
N PHE A 153 1.52 -1.30 1.38
CA PHE A 153 0.64 -0.60 2.32
C PHE A 153 -0.65 -0.11 1.64
N LEU A 154 -0.95 1.19 1.75
CA LEU A 154 -2.07 1.87 1.08
C LEU A 154 -1.60 2.71 -0.12
N GLN A 155 -0.44 2.41 -0.71
CA GLN A 155 0.03 3.09 -1.92
C GLN A 155 -0.81 2.65 -3.14
N PRO A 156 -1.13 3.58 -4.06
CA PRO A 156 -2.00 3.29 -5.20
C PRO A 156 -1.35 2.46 -6.29
N GLU A 157 -0.02 2.43 -6.33
CA GLU A 157 0.77 1.79 -7.38
C GLU A 157 0.86 0.28 -7.15
N ALA A 158 0.47 -0.49 -8.17
CA ALA A 158 0.57 -1.93 -8.17
C ALA A 158 1.97 -2.37 -8.58
N ILE A 159 2.52 -3.35 -7.88
CA ILE A 159 3.84 -3.91 -8.17
C ILE A 159 3.75 -5.36 -8.62
N ALA A 160 4.64 -5.77 -9.52
CA ALA A 160 4.80 -7.19 -9.83
C ALA A 160 5.45 -7.93 -8.65
N VAL A 161 4.98 -9.14 -8.41
CA VAL A 161 5.50 -10.04 -7.39
C VAL A 161 5.76 -11.41 -8.01
N TYR A 162 6.93 -11.98 -7.75
CA TYR A 162 7.26 -13.33 -8.14
C TYR A 162 7.21 -14.29 -6.94
N PRO A 163 6.90 -15.58 -7.16
CA PRO A 163 7.03 -16.59 -6.12
C PRO A 163 8.46 -16.65 -5.58
N PRO A 164 8.66 -17.06 -4.32
CA PRO A 164 9.99 -17.36 -3.80
C PRO A 164 10.69 -18.44 -4.66
N LYS A 165 12.02 -18.37 -4.81
CA LYS A 165 12.78 -19.37 -5.58
C LYS A 165 12.70 -20.80 -5.00
N LYS A 166 12.22 -20.99 -3.77
CA LYS A 166 12.20 -22.30 -3.11
C LYS A 166 10.93 -23.08 -3.51
N PRO A 167 11.06 -24.34 -3.97
CA PRO A 167 9.97 -25.10 -4.60
C PRO A 167 8.86 -25.57 -3.65
N GLU A 168 8.95 -25.30 -2.34
CA GLU A 168 7.97 -25.77 -1.35
C GLU A 168 6.69 -24.91 -1.32
N ASP A 169 6.66 -23.80 -2.06
CA ASP A 169 5.57 -22.82 -2.04
C ASP A 169 4.42 -23.15 -3.01
N SER A 170 3.83 -24.35 -2.82
CA SER A 170 2.67 -24.81 -3.58
C SER A 170 1.47 -23.85 -3.59
N ALA A 171 1.38 -22.95 -2.59
CA ALA A 171 0.32 -21.94 -2.48
C ALA A 171 0.24 -20.98 -3.68
N TRP A 172 1.38 -20.67 -4.31
CA TRP A 172 1.45 -19.72 -5.45
C TRP A 172 0.93 -20.34 -6.75
N HIS A 173 0.96 -21.66 -6.85
CA HIS A 173 0.67 -22.42 -8.05
C HIS A 173 -0.70 -23.12 -8.01
N LEU A 174 -1.51 -22.83 -7.01
CA LEU A 174 -2.90 -23.28 -6.97
C LEU A 174 -3.72 -22.63 -8.10
N PRO A 175 -4.79 -23.25 -8.60
CA PRO A 175 -5.76 -22.56 -9.45
C PRO A 175 -6.28 -21.29 -8.77
N ILE A 176 -6.53 -20.20 -9.49
CA ILE A 176 -6.88 -18.89 -8.88
C ILE A 176 -8.05 -19.00 -7.89
N LYS A 177 -9.09 -19.75 -8.23
CA LYS A 177 -10.25 -20.01 -7.35
C LYS A 177 -9.91 -20.65 -5.99
N ASP A 178 -8.78 -21.34 -5.91
CA ASP A 178 -8.31 -22.06 -4.72
C ASP A 178 -7.13 -21.33 -4.05
N MET A 179 -6.61 -20.28 -4.69
CA MET A 179 -5.53 -19.47 -4.14
C MET A 179 -6.02 -18.68 -2.92
N LYS A 180 -5.07 -18.43 -2.02
CA LYS A 180 -5.24 -17.50 -0.91
C LYS A 180 -4.25 -16.36 -1.08
N PRO A 181 -4.55 -15.19 -0.51
CA PRO A 181 -3.58 -14.10 -0.46
C PRO A 181 -2.31 -14.56 0.24
N VAL A 182 -1.17 -14.21 -0.34
CA VAL A 182 0.17 -14.56 0.18
C VAL A 182 0.88 -13.27 0.57
N HIS A 183 0.22 -12.50 1.43
CA HIS A 183 0.73 -11.23 1.91
C HIS A 183 2.12 -11.36 2.54
N ASP A 184 2.89 -10.30 2.41
CA ASP A 184 4.25 -10.19 2.93
C ASP A 184 5.21 -11.32 2.53
N GLN A 185 5.00 -11.92 1.36
CA GLN A 185 5.81 -13.00 0.80
C GLN A 185 6.16 -12.75 -0.68
N GLY A 186 7.14 -13.49 -1.17
CA GLY A 186 7.57 -13.43 -2.58
C GLY A 186 8.82 -12.60 -2.81
N ARG A 187 9.01 -12.24 -4.09
CA ARG A 187 10.08 -11.38 -4.58
C ARG A 187 9.46 -10.20 -5.32
N LEU A 188 9.76 -8.99 -4.88
CA LEU A 188 9.23 -7.76 -5.44
C LEU A 188 9.90 -7.45 -6.77
N HIS A 189 9.15 -6.90 -7.70
CA HIS A 189 9.69 -6.46 -8.98
C HIS A 189 9.28 -5.01 -9.26
N VAL A 190 9.56 -4.51 -10.46
CA VAL A 190 9.22 -3.13 -10.82
C VAL A 190 7.70 -2.93 -10.82
N PRO A 191 7.22 -1.71 -10.58
CA PRO A 191 5.80 -1.38 -10.72
C PRO A 191 5.21 -1.80 -12.06
N LEU A 192 3.93 -2.18 -12.07
CA LEU A 192 3.28 -2.77 -13.25
C LEU A 192 3.21 -1.83 -14.45
N ASP A 193 3.21 -0.53 -14.22
CA ASP A 193 3.11 0.57 -15.19
C ASP A 193 4.47 1.16 -15.60
N VAL A 194 5.56 0.71 -14.98
CA VAL A 194 6.91 1.18 -15.30
C VAL A 194 7.55 0.26 -16.34
N ILE A 195 7.88 0.82 -17.52
CA ILE A 195 8.65 0.14 -18.56
C ILE A 195 10.11 0.06 -18.11
N ALA A 196 10.44 -0.99 -17.36
CA ALA A 196 11.79 -1.18 -16.85
C ALA A 196 12.17 -2.66 -16.75
N ILE A 197 13.48 -2.85 -16.62
CA ILE A 197 14.10 -4.12 -16.27
C ILE A 197 14.50 -4.04 -14.80
N GLY A 198 14.33 -5.13 -14.06
CA GLY A 198 14.76 -5.17 -12.66
C GLY A 198 15.07 -6.60 -12.23
N ASP A 199 15.97 -6.75 -11.26
CA ASP A 199 16.18 -8.05 -10.63
C ASP A 199 15.17 -8.19 -9.46
N PRO A 200 14.36 -9.26 -9.40
CA PRO A 200 13.38 -9.43 -8.32
C PRO A 200 14.04 -9.44 -6.92
N GLU A 201 13.51 -8.64 -6.00
CA GLU A 201 14.03 -8.45 -4.64
C GLU A 201 13.35 -9.37 -3.61
N PRO A 202 14.08 -10.20 -2.86
CA PRO A 202 13.47 -11.07 -1.84
C PRO A 202 12.82 -10.27 -0.71
N PHE A 203 11.50 -10.34 -0.58
CA PHE A 203 10.77 -9.45 0.34
C PHE A 203 11.10 -9.70 1.82
N GLN A 204 11.38 -10.94 2.18
CA GLN A 204 11.79 -11.32 3.53
C GLN A 204 13.03 -10.53 4.00
N ARG A 205 14.00 -10.29 3.11
CA ARG A 205 15.20 -9.47 3.40
C ARG A 205 14.80 -8.05 3.78
N ILE A 206 13.87 -7.47 3.01
CA ILE A 206 13.42 -6.09 3.18
C ILE A 206 12.62 -5.93 4.48
N LEU A 207 11.76 -6.90 4.81
CA LEU A 207 11.00 -6.92 6.06
C LEU A 207 11.89 -6.94 7.32
N ASP A 208 13.01 -7.65 7.23
CA ASP A 208 13.93 -7.90 8.36
C ASP A 208 15.13 -6.95 8.39
N LEU A 209 15.23 -6.03 7.42
CA LEU A 209 16.33 -5.07 7.34
C LEU A 209 16.35 -4.18 8.61
N ASP A 210 17.52 -4.10 9.27
CA ASP A 210 17.69 -3.25 10.44
C ASP A 210 17.81 -1.78 10.03
N LEU A 211 16.69 -1.07 10.14
CA LEU A 211 16.57 0.34 9.79
C LEU A 211 17.30 1.27 10.78
N GLY A 212 17.87 0.74 11.86
CA GLY A 212 18.80 1.46 12.72
C GLY A 212 20.23 1.50 12.20
N ILE A 213 20.56 0.68 11.19
CA ILE A 213 21.86 0.65 10.49
C ILE A 213 21.71 1.20 9.07
N HIS A 214 20.59 0.85 8.43
CA HIS A 214 20.26 1.26 7.08
C HIS A 214 19.29 2.45 7.15
N GLN A 215 19.72 3.60 6.63
CA GLN A 215 18.84 4.76 6.58
C GLN A 215 17.70 4.50 5.59
N SER A 216 18.03 3.92 4.44
CA SER A 216 17.18 3.52 3.32
C SER A 216 17.34 2.03 3.02
N ILE A 217 16.42 1.48 2.25
CA ILE A 217 16.49 0.16 1.64
C ILE A 217 17.23 0.30 0.32
N ASP A 218 18.42 -0.27 0.25
CA ASP A 218 19.13 -0.43 -1.01
C ASP A 218 18.67 -1.74 -1.69
N PRO A 219 18.41 -1.72 -3.01
CA PRO A 219 18.18 -2.95 -3.77
C PRO A 219 19.46 -3.79 -3.80
N VAL A 220 19.31 -5.11 -3.79
CA VAL A 220 20.41 -6.07 -4.00
C VAL A 220 20.70 -6.21 -5.49
N GLY A 221 19.67 -6.12 -6.31
CA GLY A 221 19.73 -6.16 -7.76
C GLY A 221 20.44 -4.98 -8.40
N ARG A 222 20.59 -5.05 -9.72
CA ARG A 222 21.22 -3.99 -10.51
C ARG A 222 20.40 -2.71 -10.50
N THR A 223 21.09 -1.59 -10.37
CA THR A 223 20.52 -0.23 -10.36
C THR A 223 21.02 0.64 -11.49
N GLN A 224 22.05 0.20 -12.21
CA GLN A 224 22.59 0.90 -13.36
C GLN A 224 21.69 0.64 -14.56
N TYR A 225 21.47 1.68 -15.37
CA TYR A 225 20.75 1.57 -16.63
C TYR A 225 21.31 0.39 -17.45
N PRO A 226 20.47 -0.48 -18.03
CA PRO A 226 19.00 -0.37 -18.20
C PRO A 226 18.16 -0.87 -17.02
N TYR A 227 18.79 -1.31 -15.92
CA TYR A 227 18.10 -1.85 -14.75
C TYR A 227 17.61 -0.73 -13.83
N SER A 228 16.40 -0.91 -13.30
CA SER A 228 15.70 0.06 -12.44
C SER A 228 15.44 -0.52 -11.05
N GLY A 229 16.43 -1.19 -10.45
CA GLY A 229 16.30 -1.75 -9.09
C GLY A 229 15.85 -0.73 -8.03
N ILE A 230 16.18 0.55 -8.22
CA ILE A 230 15.74 1.65 -7.34
C ILE A 230 14.21 1.79 -7.31
N GLN A 231 13.54 1.56 -8.45
CA GLN A 231 12.08 1.67 -8.54
C GLN A 231 11.36 0.58 -7.74
N ILE A 232 11.98 -0.58 -7.55
CA ILE A 232 11.41 -1.69 -6.77
C ILE A 232 11.20 -1.28 -5.30
N VAL A 233 12.11 -0.47 -4.75
CA VAL A 233 12.16 -0.11 -3.32
C VAL A 233 11.79 1.35 -3.04
N SER A 234 11.46 2.14 -4.05
CA SER A 234 11.22 3.59 -3.95
C SER A 234 10.08 3.92 -2.98
N ALA A 235 8.90 3.30 -3.17
CA ALA A 235 7.73 3.49 -2.31
C ALA A 235 8.00 3.07 -0.85
N LEU A 236 8.72 1.96 -0.65
CA LEU A 236 9.13 1.53 0.68
C LEU A 236 10.10 2.52 1.33
N ASN A 237 11.02 3.07 0.56
CA ASN A 237 11.95 4.10 1.01
C ASN A 237 11.22 5.37 1.43
N MET A 238 10.16 5.79 0.73
CA MET A 238 9.33 6.92 1.16
C MET A 238 8.78 6.71 2.57
N ILE A 239 8.26 5.52 2.86
CA ILE A 239 7.68 5.16 4.17
C ILE A 239 8.78 5.05 5.24
N VAL A 240 9.90 4.38 4.94
CA VAL A 240 11.05 4.29 5.85
C VAL A 240 11.64 5.66 6.15
N ASN A 241 11.54 6.63 5.24
CA ASN A 241 12.04 7.98 5.44
C ASN A 241 11.16 8.80 6.40
N LYS A 242 9.83 8.58 6.44
CA LYS A 242 8.92 9.29 7.38
C LYS A 242 9.31 9.11 8.85
N ARG A 243 9.94 7.98 9.19
CA ARG A 243 10.37 7.69 10.57
C ARG A 243 11.55 8.56 11.04
N ARG A 244 12.22 9.30 10.17
CA ARG A 244 13.46 10.00 10.51
C ARG A 244 13.12 11.36 11.13
N ASP A 245 13.72 11.69 12.27
CA ASP A 245 13.60 13.01 12.90
C ASP A 245 14.99 13.59 13.15
N LEU A 246 15.19 14.84 12.74
CA LEU A 246 16.45 15.55 12.86
C LEU A 246 16.51 16.26 14.22
N ALA A 247 17.47 15.87 15.05
CA ALA A 247 17.69 16.44 16.37
C ALA A 247 18.98 17.27 16.41
N CYS A 248 18.90 18.47 16.98
CA CYS A 248 20.08 19.25 17.35
C CYS A 248 20.86 18.53 18.47
N PRO A 249 22.16 18.84 18.66
CA PRO A 249 22.97 18.15 19.66
C PRO A 249 22.38 18.18 21.09
N LEU A 250 21.73 19.28 21.47
CA LEU A 250 21.08 19.41 22.78
C LEU A 250 19.87 18.47 22.92
N CYS A 251 18.91 18.56 21.99
CA CYS A 251 17.74 17.68 22.00
C CYS A 251 18.12 16.21 21.85
N TYR A 252 19.15 15.89 21.07
CA TYR A 252 19.69 14.54 20.98
C TYR A 252 20.24 14.07 22.33
N GLN A 253 21.04 14.89 23.02
CA GLN A 253 21.56 14.54 24.34
C GLN A 253 20.45 14.36 25.38
N GLU A 254 19.40 15.18 25.36
CA GLU A 254 18.23 15.04 26.22
C GLU A 254 17.49 13.73 25.97
N ARG A 255 17.14 13.46 24.70
CA ARG A 255 16.45 12.21 24.31
C ARG A 255 17.27 10.96 24.64
N ARG A 256 18.60 11.03 24.52
CA ARG A 256 19.50 9.92 24.86
C ARG A 256 19.58 9.64 26.36
N LYS A 257 19.38 10.65 27.22
CA LYS A 257 19.33 10.43 28.69
C LYS A 257 18.09 9.63 29.09
N GLU A 258 17.01 9.76 28.33
CA GLU A 258 15.71 9.17 28.65
C GLU A 258 15.49 7.78 28.01
N ARG A 259 16.21 7.42 26.93
CA ARG A 259 15.85 6.24 26.10
C ARG A 259 17.05 5.50 25.47
N ARG A 260 16.73 4.38 24.80
CA ARG A 260 17.62 3.36 24.20
C ARG A 260 18.73 3.95 23.33
N ALA A 261 19.91 3.34 23.34
CA ALA A 261 21.09 3.85 22.64
C ALA A 261 20.99 3.86 21.10
N ARG A 262 20.34 2.86 20.49
CA ARG A 262 20.29 2.68 19.03
C ARG A 262 18.90 2.19 18.57
N CYS A 263 18.48 2.63 17.40
CA CYS A 263 17.32 2.09 16.69
C CYS A 263 17.56 0.62 16.30
N SER A 264 16.51 -0.21 16.35
CA SER A 264 16.51 -1.61 15.90
C SER A 264 15.19 -1.99 15.24
N CYS A 265 14.50 -0.97 14.70
CA CYS A 265 13.25 -1.14 13.99
C CYS A 265 13.50 -1.89 12.68
N THR A 266 12.56 -2.75 12.34
CA THR A 266 12.43 -3.35 11.01
C THR A 266 10.99 -3.10 10.54
N LEU A 267 10.71 -3.25 9.25
CA LEU A 267 9.34 -3.14 8.75
C LEU A 267 8.44 -4.20 9.39
N ARG A 268 8.96 -5.44 9.59
CA ARG A 268 8.25 -6.50 10.31
C ARG A 268 7.85 -6.08 11.73
N LYS A 269 8.81 -5.61 12.54
CA LYS A 269 8.51 -5.20 13.93
C LYS A 269 7.53 -4.04 13.99
N ARG A 270 7.61 -3.11 13.02
CA ARG A 270 6.77 -1.91 13.00
C ARG A 270 5.33 -2.20 12.58
N PHE A 271 5.13 -3.03 11.57
CA PHE A 271 3.81 -3.18 10.93
C PHE A 271 3.24 -4.59 11.07
N LEU A 272 4.08 -5.62 11.06
CA LEU A 272 3.62 -7.00 11.05
C LEU A 272 3.41 -7.59 12.46
N ASP A 273 4.34 -7.35 13.38
CA ASP A 273 4.29 -7.97 14.70
C ASP A 273 3.19 -7.37 15.61
N ARG A 274 2.72 -6.15 15.31
CA ARG A 274 1.73 -5.42 16.13
C ARG A 274 0.27 -5.76 15.81
N TRP A 275 0.00 -6.40 14.67
CA TRP A 275 -1.36 -6.63 14.16
C TRP A 275 -2.19 -5.33 14.18
N LEU A 276 -1.79 -4.33 13.40
CA LEU A 276 -2.44 -3.02 13.40
C LEU A 276 -3.60 -2.98 12.40
N CYS A 277 -4.77 -2.45 12.78
CA CYS A 277 -5.86 -2.23 11.82
C CYS A 277 -5.57 -1.04 10.89
N ALA A 278 -6.24 -0.98 9.74
CA ALA A 278 -6.05 0.09 8.76
C ALA A 278 -6.28 1.49 9.34
N THR A 279 -7.31 1.68 10.18
CA THR A 279 -7.60 2.98 10.82
C THR A 279 -6.46 3.46 11.73
N CYS A 280 -5.95 2.59 12.60
CA CYS A 280 -4.80 2.94 13.45
C CYS A 280 -3.53 3.18 12.63
N TYR A 281 -3.33 2.44 11.53
CA TYR A 281 -2.24 2.71 10.60
C TYR A 281 -2.36 4.10 9.96
N ILE A 282 -3.53 4.48 9.44
CA ILE A 282 -3.76 5.80 8.84
C ILE A 282 -3.43 6.90 9.85
N LYS A 283 -3.93 6.79 11.09
CA LYS A 283 -3.61 7.75 12.16
C LYS A 283 -2.10 7.86 12.41
N GLU A 284 -1.40 6.72 12.49
CA GLU A 284 0.05 6.71 12.68
C GLU A 284 0.80 7.29 11.47
N ASP A 285 0.36 7.00 10.25
CA ASP A 285 0.97 7.50 9.02
C ASP A 285 0.77 9.01 8.87
N SER A 286 -0.42 9.53 9.20
CA SER A 286 -0.68 10.97 9.27
C SER A 286 0.21 11.67 10.30
N ALA A 287 0.36 11.09 11.50
CA ALA A 287 1.25 11.63 12.52
C ALA A 287 2.74 11.57 12.10
N ASP A 288 3.15 10.51 11.40
CA ASP A 288 4.51 10.41 10.83
C ASP A 288 4.71 11.42 9.69
N GLU A 289 3.68 11.73 8.88
CA GLU A 289 3.74 12.74 7.81
C GLU A 289 3.79 14.17 8.35
N GLU A 290 3.05 14.49 9.41
CA GLU A 290 3.15 15.79 10.09
C GLU A 290 4.57 16.08 10.60
N LEU A 291 5.28 15.02 11.04
CA LEU A 291 6.68 15.12 11.44
C LEU A 291 7.64 15.27 10.25
N ARG A 292 7.25 14.79 9.07
CA ARG A 292 8.07 14.84 7.84
C ARG A 292 8.28 16.26 7.32
N CYS A 293 7.38 17.21 7.62
CA CYS A 293 7.56 18.64 7.30
C CYS A 293 8.86 19.25 7.85
N HIS A 294 9.62 18.53 8.68
CA HIS A 294 10.92 18.92 9.21
C HIS A 294 12.12 18.30 8.48
N ILE A 295 11.90 17.47 7.45
CA ILE A 295 12.94 16.78 6.68
C ILE A 295 13.03 17.40 5.27
N PRO A 296 14.22 17.77 4.77
CA PRO A 296 14.35 18.35 3.44
C PRO A 296 13.89 17.42 2.33
N VAL A 297 13.17 17.99 1.36
CA VAL A 297 13.31 17.62 -0.04
C VAL A 297 14.51 18.43 -0.56
N ALA A 298 15.45 17.76 -1.21
CA ALA A 298 16.53 18.47 -1.90
C ALA A 298 15.90 19.19 -3.09
N ASP A 299 15.47 20.44 -2.89
CA ASP A 299 15.00 21.25 -3.99
C ASP A 299 16.20 21.52 -4.90
N GLU A 300 16.13 21.01 -6.13
CA GLU A 300 17.13 21.22 -7.18
C GLU A 300 17.34 22.72 -7.49
N VAL A 301 16.43 23.57 -7.01
CA VAL A 301 16.34 25.00 -7.28
C VAL A 301 16.95 25.86 -6.16
N GLY A 302 18.03 25.42 -5.51
CA GLY A 302 18.97 26.30 -4.77
C GLY A 302 18.44 27.16 -3.61
N GLU A 303 17.14 27.17 -3.32
CA GLU A 303 16.55 27.84 -2.17
C GLU A 303 16.70 26.93 -0.96
N GLY A 304 17.81 27.12 -0.25
CA GLY A 304 18.18 26.29 0.90
C GLY A 304 17.11 26.34 2.00
N HIS A 305 16.23 25.34 2.02
CA HIS A 305 15.32 25.12 3.15
C HIS A 305 16.14 24.93 4.42
N SER A 306 16.02 25.89 5.36
CA SER A 306 16.72 25.81 6.63
C SER A 306 16.13 24.68 7.46
N HIS A 307 16.86 23.59 7.62
CA HIS A 307 16.47 22.51 8.52
C HIS A 307 16.34 23.06 9.94
N VAL A 308 15.26 22.71 10.63
CA VAL A 308 15.07 23.03 12.04
C VAL A 308 14.82 21.76 12.83
N CYS A 309 15.47 21.63 13.98
CA CYS A 309 15.13 20.62 14.97
C CYS A 309 13.70 20.86 15.46
N GLY A 310 13.01 19.84 15.97
CA GLY A 310 11.69 20.01 16.60
C GLY A 310 11.63 21.02 17.77
N CYS A 311 12.76 21.48 18.31
CA CYS A 311 12.81 22.60 19.27
C CYS A 311 12.88 23.99 18.62
N GLY A 312 12.83 24.08 17.29
CA GLY A 312 13.00 25.30 16.50
C GLY A 312 14.45 25.71 16.24
N ALA A 313 15.44 24.99 16.78
CA ALA A 313 16.85 25.32 16.52
C ALA A 313 17.24 24.99 15.08
N GLY A 314 17.71 25.98 14.34
CA GLY A 314 18.30 25.77 13.02
C GLY A 314 19.60 24.99 13.08
N PHE A 315 19.90 24.22 12.04
CA PHE A 315 21.20 23.57 11.88
C PHE A 315 22.18 24.51 11.18
N ALA A 316 23.37 24.68 11.75
CA ALA A 316 24.45 25.39 11.06
C ALA A 316 24.87 24.60 9.81
N PRO A 317 25.36 25.25 8.73
CA PRO A 317 25.76 24.56 7.49
C PRO A 317 26.78 23.43 7.69
N GLU A 318 27.64 23.53 8.71
CA GLU A 318 28.64 22.50 9.04
C GLU A 318 28.18 21.51 10.13
N ALA A 319 27.02 21.74 10.75
CA ALA A 319 26.51 20.85 11.78
C ALA A 319 25.91 19.60 11.13
N THR A 320 26.39 18.43 11.53
CA THR A 320 25.78 17.15 11.15
C THR A 320 24.58 16.89 12.07
N PRO A 321 23.33 17.02 11.59
CA PRO A 321 22.17 16.76 12.42
C PRO A 321 22.19 15.29 12.87
N LYS A 322 21.70 15.02 14.08
CA LYS A 322 21.52 13.65 14.54
C LYS A 322 20.18 13.13 14.07
N VAL A 323 20.16 11.92 13.49
CA VAL A 323 18.92 11.31 13.00
C VAL A 323 18.39 10.34 14.03
N MET A 324 17.17 10.57 14.48
CA MET A 324 16.46 9.76 15.46
C MET A 324 15.30 9.04 14.77
N CYS A 325 14.98 7.83 15.20
CA CYS A 325 13.82 7.10 14.71
C CYS A 325 12.57 7.51 15.49
N ASN A 326 11.55 8.03 14.82
CA ASN A 326 10.26 8.40 15.42
C ASN A 326 9.50 7.20 15.98
N TRP A 327 9.71 6.00 15.44
CA TRP A 327 9.00 4.80 15.90
C TRP A 327 9.51 4.30 17.26
N CYS A 328 10.84 4.16 17.45
CA CYS A 328 11.41 3.63 18.70
C CYS A 328 12.16 4.66 19.55
N LYS A 329 12.31 5.88 19.05
CA LYS A 329 13.10 6.98 19.63
C LYS A 329 14.60 6.68 19.83
N GLY A 330 15.15 5.68 19.12
CA GLY A 330 16.59 5.37 19.10
C GLY A 330 17.35 6.10 17.99
N GLU A 331 18.67 6.25 18.13
CA GLU A 331 19.54 6.83 17.09
C GLU A 331 19.61 5.92 15.86
N ILE A 332 19.53 6.51 14.67
CA ILE A 332 19.77 5.81 13.41
C ILE A 332 21.24 6.03 13.05
N GLU A 333 22.01 4.96 13.06
CA GLU A 333 23.39 4.97 12.61
C GLU A 333 23.43 4.83 11.08
N GLY A 334 24.42 5.46 10.45
CA GLY A 334 24.67 5.33 9.02
C GLY A 334 25.25 6.60 8.44
N PRO A 335 26.03 6.52 7.35
CA PRO A 335 26.36 7.71 6.59
C PRO A 335 25.04 8.36 6.17
N GLN A 336 24.87 9.65 6.48
CA GLN A 336 23.86 10.42 5.79
C GLN A 336 24.18 10.28 4.31
N GLN A 337 23.29 9.66 3.53
CA GLN A 337 23.30 9.73 2.08
C GLN A 337 23.00 11.19 1.69
N GLY A 338 23.87 12.10 2.09
CA GLY A 338 23.85 13.50 1.72
C GLY A 338 24.63 13.63 0.44
N ALA A 339 23.91 13.75 -0.68
CA ALA A 339 24.34 14.42 -1.91
C ALA A 339 25.78 14.15 -2.37
N LYS A 340 26.31 12.95 -2.12
CA LYS A 340 27.38 12.47 -2.97
C LYS A 340 26.66 12.07 -4.24
N ASP A 341 26.75 12.93 -5.25
CA ASP A 341 26.54 12.53 -6.64
C ASP A 341 27.05 11.10 -6.74
N TYR A 342 26.16 10.19 -7.12
CA TYR A 342 26.51 8.82 -7.42
C TYR A 342 27.46 8.87 -8.63
N VAL A 343 28.70 9.27 -8.41
CA VAL A 343 29.81 9.04 -9.32
C VAL A 343 29.95 7.53 -9.27
N ALA A 344 29.41 6.87 -10.29
CA ALA A 344 29.46 5.44 -10.46
C ALA A 344 30.91 4.98 -10.26
N GLY A 345 31.21 4.49 -9.06
CA GLY A 345 32.50 3.89 -8.78
C GLY A 345 32.52 2.54 -9.47
N GLU A 346 33.33 2.42 -10.52
CA GLU A 346 33.45 1.25 -11.40
C GLU A 346 34.05 -0.01 -10.71
N ASP A 347 34.17 -0.03 -9.37
CA ASP A 347 34.98 -1.03 -8.65
C ASP A 347 34.15 -1.93 -7.71
N SER A 348 32.98 -2.42 -8.16
CA SER A 348 32.32 -3.54 -7.49
C SER A 348 32.88 -4.85 -8.04
N GLU A 349 33.92 -5.39 -7.39
CA GLU A 349 34.43 -6.74 -7.66
C GLU A 349 33.28 -7.75 -7.61
N GLY A 350 33.07 -8.43 -8.74
CA GLY A 350 31.91 -9.27 -9.02
C GLY A 350 31.64 -10.32 -7.93
N VAL A 351 30.45 -10.22 -7.34
CA VAL A 351 29.79 -11.39 -6.77
C VAL A 351 29.47 -12.28 -7.96
N ASN A 352 30.26 -13.34 -8.14
CA ASN A 352 29.93 -14.44 -9.04
C ASN A 352 28.70 -15.15 -8.47
N ASP A 353 27.52 -14.59 -8.70
CA ASP A 353 26.29 -15.37 -8.70
C ASP A 353 26.37 -16.27 -9.93
N GLU A 354 27.00 -17.43 -9.75
CA GLU A 354 26.84 -18.60 -10.62
C GLU A 354 25.38 -19.06 -10.47
N GLU A 355 24.43 -18.28 -10.98
CA GLU A 355 23.12 -18.81 -11.33
C GLU A 355 23.42 -19.87 -12.39
N GLU A 356 23.20 -21.15 -12.05
CA GLU A 356 23.27 -22.27 -12.98
C GLU A 356 22.28 -21.99 -14.12
N GLU A 357 22.78 -21.32 -15.17
CA GLU A 357 22.09 -21.19 -16.45
C GLU A 357 21.96 -22.63 -16.97
N GLU A 358 20.78 -23.22 -16.79
CA GLU A 358 20.40 -24.42 -17.52
C GLU A 358 20.51 -24.07 -19.01
N GLU A 359 21.63 -24.46 -19.63
CA GLU A 359 21.97 -24.24 -21.05
C GLU A 359 20.98 -24.99 -21.97
N ASP A 360 19.75 -24.49 -22.07
CA ASP A 360 18.79 -24.97 -23.06
C ASP A 360 19.05 -24.28 -24.41
N HIS A 361 19.75 -25.02 -25.27
CA HIS A 361 20.37 -24.66 -26.55
C HIS A 361 19.44 -24.27 -27.72
N ASP A 362 18.22 -23.78 -27.49
CA ASP A 362 17.23 -23.53 -28.56
C ASP A 362 17.00 -22.04 -28.87
N GLU A 363 18.08 -21.24 -28.95
CA GLU A 363 18.00 -19.84 -29.36
C GLU A 363 18.13 -19.67 -30.89
N ASP A 364 17.05 -19.21 -31.54
CA ASP A 364 17.05 -18.82 -32.96
C ASP A 364 17.60 -17.41 -33.20
N HIS A 365 17.75 -16.62 -32.14
CA HIS A 365 18.13 -15.21 -32.20
C HIS A 365 19.44 -14.95 -31.48
N SER A 366 20.45 -14.55 -32.23
CA SER A 366 21.72 -14.11 -31.66
C SER A 366 21.63 -12.64 -31.27
N ALA A 367 22.38 -12.21 -30.25
CA ALA A 367 22.61 -10.78 -30.00
C ALA A 367 23.11 -10.02 -31.25
N ALA A 368 23.74 -10.72 -32.20
CA ALA A 368 24.14 -10.18 -33.50
C ALA A 368 22.97 -9.67 -34.36
N ASP A 369 21.78 -10.27 -34.23
CA ASP A 369 20.58 -9.85 -34.98
C ASP A 369 20.09 -8.45 -34.54
N PHE A 370 20.52 -8.02 -33.35
CA PHE A 370 20.15 -6.75 -32.72
C PHE A 370 21.32 -5.75 -32.65
N ALA A 371 22.43 -6.02 -33.33
CA ALA A 371 23.61 -5.16 -33.32
C ALA A 371 23.39 -3.73 -33.87
N ASN A 372 22.28 -3.50 -34.58
CA ASN A 372 21.92 -2.20 -35.15
C ASN A 372 20.96 -1.38 -34.28
N ILE A 373 20.52 -1.92 -33.13
CA ILE A 373 19.66 -1.16 -32.21
C ILE A 373 20.49 -0.03 -31.61
N PRO A 374 19.96 1.21 -31.60
CA PRO A 374 20.63 2.33 -30.95
C PRO A 374 20.98 2.02 -29.50
N GLN A 375 22.06 2.64 -29.01
CA GLN A 375 22.42 2.54 -27.60
C GLN A 375 21.23 3.01 -26.75
N ASP A 376 20.92 2.26 -25.69
CA ASP A 376 19.83 2.55 -24.75
C ASP A 376 18.41 2.42 -25.33
N GLU A 377 18.25 1.75 -26.49
CA GLU A 377 16.95 1.33 -27.00
C GLU A 377 16.69 -0.17 -26.76
N PHE A 378 15.41 -0.52 -26.60
CA PHE A 378 14.98 -1.91 -26.38
C PHE A 378 14.67 -2.62 -27.69
N GLY A 379 15.35 -3.74 -27.93
CA GLY A 379 15.04 -4.71 -28.98
C GLY A 379 14.18 -5.84 -28.47
N PHE A 380 13.04 -6.07 -29.09
CA PHE A 380 12.15 -7.17 -28.70
C PHE A 380 12.30 -8.35 -29.67
N ALA A 381 12.38 -9.57 -29.14
CA ALA A 381 12.39 -10.81 -29.91
C ALA A 381 11.42 -11.82 -29.30
N GLU A 382 10.61 -12.47 -30.15
CA GLU A 382 9.75 -13.58 -29.76
C GLU A 382 10.56 -14.88 -29.85
N ASN A 383 10.62 -15.63 -28.75
CA ASN A 383 11.28 -16.93 -28.71
C ASN A 383 10.36 -18.02 -29.29
N HIS A 384 10.89 -19.22 -29.55
CA HIS A 384 10.10 -20.36 -30.05
C HIS A 384 8.95 -20.76 -29.13
N ASP A 385 9.16 -20.65 -27.82
CA ASP A 385 8.15 -20.90 -26.79
C ASP A 385 7.14 -19.75 -26.65
N GLN A 386 7.23 -18.72 -27.51
CA GLN A 386 6.45 -17.48 -27.49
C GLN A 386 6.73 -16.60 -26.26
N SER A 387 7.80 -16.86 -25.52
CA SER A 387 8.27 -15.94 -24.49
C SER A 387 9.01 -14.75 -25.11
N LEU A 388 9.15 -13.67 -24.33
CA LEU A 388 9.84 -12.46 -24.76
C LEU A 388 11.32 -12.47 -24.34
N SER A 389 12.19 -12.11 -25.29
CA SER A 389 13.56 -11.67 -25.05
C SER A 389 13.70 -10.17 -25.34
N VAL A 390 14.39 -9.44 -24.46
CA VAL A 390 14.72 -8.03 -24.67
C VAL A 390 16.23 -7.87 -24.81
N TYR A 391 16.66 -7.21 -25.88
CA TYR A 391 18.05 -6.89 -26.16
C TYR A 391 18.29 -5.40 -25.92
N VAL A 392 19.30 -5.07 -25.13
CA VAL A 392 19.68 -3.68 -24.85
C VAL A 392 21.18 -3.62 -24.64
N ASN A 393 21.86 -2.71 -25.33
CA ASN A 393 23.32 -2.55 -25.25
C ASN A 393 24.11 -3.86 -25.51
N GLY A 394 23.57 -4.76 -26.33
CA GLY A 394 24.18 -6.05 -26.67
C GLY A 394 23.94 -7.16 -25.63
N GLU A 395 23.24 -6.88 -24.54
CA GLU A 395 22.84 -7.84 -23.52
C GLU A 395 21.46 -8.42 -23.86
N CYS A 396 21.29 -9.75 -23.72
CA CYS A 396 19.97 -10.39 -23.82
C CYS A 396 19.39 -10.57 -22.41
N ILE A 397 18.17 -10.11 -22.21
CA ILE A 397 17.48 -10.11 -20.93
C ILE A 397 16.16 -10.84 -21.09
N ARG A 398 15.90 -11.78 -20.18
CA ARG A 398 14.77 -12.72 -20.24
C ARG A 398 14.19 -12.97 -18.86
N GLY A 399 13.13 -13.78 -18.84
CA GLY A 399 12.63 -14.36 -17.59
C GLY A 399 11.96 -13.31 -16.71
N GLU A 400 12.12 -13.51 -15.41
CA GLU A 400 11.53 -12.67 -14.36
C GLU A 400 12.14 -11.26 -14.29
N ARG A 401 13.21 -10.98 -15.06
CA ARG A 401 13.85 -9.66 -15.09
C ARG A 401 13.05 -8.63 -15.88
N LEU A 402 12.19 -9.10 -16.79
CA LEU A 402 11.36 -8.24 -17.62
C LEU A 402 10.13 -7.78 -16.83
N GLY A 403 9.90 -6.47 -16.75
CA GLY A 403 8.71 -5.91 -16.13
C GLY A 403 7.46 -6.12 -16.98
N ARG A 404 6.28 -6.21 -16.36
CA ARG A 404 5.01 -6.45 -17.07
C ARG A 404 4.73 -5.40 -18.14
N SER A 405 5.00 -4.12 -17.85
CA SER A 405 4.85 -3.03 -18.82
C SER A 405 5.70 -3.18 -20.07
N MET A 406 6.88 -3.80 -19.95
CA MET A 406 7.74 -4.12 -21.10
C MET A 406 7.11 -5.22 -21.97
N VAL A 407 6.49 -6.22 -21.36
CA VAL A 407 5.71 -7.25 -22.08
C VAL A 407 4.49 -6.62 -22.78
N CYS A 408 3.76 -5.73 -22.10
CA CYS A 408 2.65 -4.98 -22.70
C CYS A 408 3.09 -4.14 -23.92
N GLN A 409 4.24 -3.46 -23.82
CA GLN A 409 4.80 -2.69 -24.92
C GLN A 409 5.11 -3.58 -26.13
N TRP A 410 5.74 -4.74 -25.89
CA TRP A 410 5.99 -5.72 -26.94
C TRP A 410 4.70 -6.20 -27.62
N MET A 411 3.66 -6.54 -26.84
CA MET A 411 2.36 -6.95 -27.40
C MET A 411 1.73 -5.84 -28.25
N THR A 412 1.88 -4.58 -27.84
CA THR A 412 1.41 -3.42 -28.60
C THR A 412 2.16 -3.30 -29.94
N ILE A 413 3.47 -3.52 -29.95
CA ILE A 413 4.30 -3.55 -31.18
C ILE A 413 3.84 -4.66 -32.13
N LEU A 414 3.43 -5.81 -31.60
CA LEU A 414 2.84 -6.91 -32.38
C LEU A 414 1.42 -6.62 -32.89
N GLY A 415 0.86 -5.44 -32.59
CA GLY A 415 -0.51 -5.07 -32.96
C GLY A 415 -1.57 -5.83 -32.17
N LYS A 416 -1.21 -6.45 -31.04
CA LYS A 416 -2.17 -7.07 -30.12
C LYS A 416 -2.78 -5.98 -29.24
N HIS A 417 -4.07 -6.10 -28.97
CA HIS A 417 -4.79 -5.17 -28.10
C HIS A 417 -4.36 -5.41 -26.65
N VAL A 418 -3.83 -4.38 -26.01
CA VAL A 418 -3.53 -4.33 -24.57
C VAL A 418 -4.50 -3.33 -23.94
N GLU A 419 -5.21 -3.73 -22.89
CA GLU A 419 -6.09 -2.81 -22.18
C GLU A 419 -5.28 -1.67 -21.55
N CYS A 420 -5.76 -0.40 -21.59
CA CYS A 420 -5.05 0.67 -20.89
C CYS A 420 -5.03 0.39 -19.39
N THR A 421 -3.84 0.48 -18.82
CA THR A 421 -3.57 0.39 -17.39
C THR A 421 -3.64 1.75 -16.68
N CYS A 422 -3.96 2.82 -17.40
CA CYS A 422 -3.87 4.19 -16.93
C CYS A 422 -5.15 4.68 -16.22
N CYS A 423 -5.01 5.28 -15.02
CA CYS A 423 -6.15 5.79 -14.22
C CYS A 423 -6.91 6.97 -14.88
N VAL A 424 -6.37 7.56 -15.96
CA VAL A 424 -6.95 8.72 -16.68
C VAL A 424 -7.89 8.30 -17.83
N CYS A 425 -7.96 7.01 -18.18
CA CYS A 425 -8.65 6.55 -19.39
C CYS A 425 -10.20 6.55 -19.34
N ASN A 426 -10.83 7.03 -18.27
CA ASN A 426 -12.28 7.15 -18.20
C ASN A 426 -12.86 8.24 -19.14
N SER A 427 -12.02 8.95 -19.91
CA SER A 427 -12.42 9.90 -20.95
C SER A 427 -12.18 9.39 -22.38
N GLN A 428 -12.77 8.24 -22.74
CA GLN A 428 -13.14 7.82 -24.12
C GLN A 428 -12.14 7.91 -25.29
N SER A 429 -10.83 8.07 -25.06
CA SER A 429 -9.85 8.23 -26.15
C SER A 429 -8.65 7.33 -25.95
N ALA A 430 -8.66 6.16 -26.60
CA ALA A 430 -7.60 5.14 -26.55
C ALA A 430 -6.30 5.52 -27.31
N HIS A 431 -6.07 6.81 -27.57
CA HIS A 431 -4.88 7.31 -28.26
C HIS A 431 -4.35 8.57 -27.55
N HIS A 432 -3.71 8.39 -26.40
CA HIS A 432 -2.84 9.42 -25.82
C HIS A 432 -1.43 8.88 -25.72
N THR A 433 -0.57 9.31 -26.65
CA THR A 433 0.88 9.27 -26.47
C THR A 433 1.25 10.33 -25.44
N HIS A 434 1.72 9.92 -24.26
CA HIS A 434 2.34 10.81 -23.26
C HIS A 434 3.75 11.22 -23.71
N VAL A 435 3.88 11.76 -24.92
CA VAL A 435 5.08 12.50 -25.33
C VAL A 435 4.78 13.94 -25.01
N GLY A 436 5.57 14.53 -24.11
CA GLY A 436 5.40 15.91 -23.67
C GLY A 436 5.27 16.84 -24.86
N ASP A 437 4.15 17.55 -24.94
CA ASP A 437 4.06 18.78 -25.71
C ASP A 437 4.89 19.83 -24.96
N GLU A 438 6.21 19.76 -25.19
CA GLU A 438 7.06 20.93 -25.11
C GLU A 438 6.63 21.90 -26.22
N GLU A 439 6.43 23.15 -25.82
CA GLU A 439 6.27 24.36 -26.64
C GLU A 439 4.90 24.59 -27.33
N GLU A 440 4.18 25.61 -26.86
CA GLU A 440 4.22 26.91 -27.53
C GLU A 440 3.61 27.99 -26.62
N ASP A 441 4.49 28.81 -26.04
CA ASP A 441 4.15 30.15 -25.57
C ASP A 441 3.46 30.90 -26.72
N ARG A 442 2.13 31.01 -26.66
CA ARG A 442 1.36 31.94 -27.48
C ARG A 442 0.68 32.97 -26.59
N ASP A 443 1.40 34.05 -26.39
CA ASP A 443 0.86 35.36 -26.05
C ASP A 443 -0.29 35.71 -27.00
N GLY A 444 -1.50 35.77 -26.44
CA GLY A 444 -2.71 36.07 -27.19
C GLY A 444 -3.75 36.70 -26.27
N GLU A 445 -3.57 37.98 -25.96
CA GLU A 445 -4.64 38.85 -25.49
C GLU A 445 -5.83 38.72 -26.46
N ASN A 446 -6.95 38.13 -26.01
CA ASN A 446 -8.21 38.31 -26.71
C ASN A 446 -9.41 38.29 -25.76
N GLU A 447 -10.12 39.40 -25.78
CA GLU A 447 -11.28 39.73 -24.99
C GLU A 447 -12.55 39.00 -25.49
N GLY A 448 -13.41 38.64 -24.54
CA GLY A 448 -14.84 38.51 -24.74
C GLY A 448 -15.30 37.16 -25.29
N TRP A 449 -16.39 36.63 -24.73
CA TRP A 449 -17.65 36.32 -25.44
C TRP A 449 -18.54 35.45 -24.53
N ASN A 450 -19.57 36.12 -24.00
CA ASN A 450 -20.95 35.67 -23.79
C ASN A 450 -21.24 34.21 -23.40
N ILE A 451 -21.76 34.13 -22.16
CA ILE A 451 -22.64 33.09 -21.63
C ILE A 451 -23.86 32.93 -22.56
N ALA A 452 -24.09 31.70 -23.03
CA ALA A 452 -25.37 31.29 -23.57
C ALA A 452 -25.68 29.86 -23.11
N ASP A 453 -26.84 29.74 -22.48
CA ASP A 453 -27.47 28.53 -21.96
C ASP A 453 -27.67 27.45 -23.04
N GLY A 454 -27.44 26.18 -22.68
CA GLY A 454 -27.64 25.05 -23.59
C GLY A 454 -27.73 23.69 -22.90
N ALA A 455 -28.94 23.37 -22.43
CA ALA A 455 -29.55 22.04 -22.32
C ALA A 455 -28.68 20.83 -21.91
N MET A 456 -28.77 20.46 -20.63
CA MET A 456 -28.44 19.11 -20.15
C MET A 456 -29.40 18.08 -20.75
N ARG A 457 -28.83 17.02 -21.32
CA ARG A 457 -29.51 15.76 -21.61
C ARG A 457 -29.16 14.80 -20.47
N ASP A 458 -30.20 14.39 -19.76
CA ASP A 458 -30.22 13.20 -18.93
C ASP A 458 -30.02 11.98 -19.83
N ASP A 459 -29.05 11.13 -19.54
CA ASP A 459 -29.09 9.73 -19.96
C ASP A 459 -28.58 8.83 -18.83
N ASP A 460 -29.35 7.77 -18.64
CA ASP A 460 -29.53 6.97 -17.44
C ASP A 460 -28.49 5.84 -17.31
N SER A 461 -28.30 5.46 -16.05
CA SER A 461 -28.13 4.08 -15.56
C SER A 461 -26.87 3.30 -15.98
N SER A 462 -25.85 3.37 -15.14
CA SER A 462 -25.10 2.17 -14.74
C SER A 462 -25.43 1.86 -13.28
N ASP A 463 -25.90 0.64 -13.05
CA ASP A 463 -26.00 0.02 -11.72
C ASP A 463 -24.56 -0.24 -11.20
N ASP A 464 -23.84 0.83 -10.85
CA ASP A 464 -22.59 0.71 -10.10
C ASP A 464 -22.97 0.44 -8.65
N GLU A 465 -22.62 -0.76 -8.18
CA GLU A 465 -22.91 -1.22 -6.83
C GLU A 465 -22.40 -0.23 -5.77
N ASP A 466 -23.21 -0.06 -4.72
CA ASP A 466 -23.03 0.82 -3.55
C ASP A 466 -21.64 0.69 -2.90
N LEU A 467 -20.61 1.27 -3.51
CA LEU A 467 -19.37 1.59 -2.82
C LEU A 467 -19.62 2.89 -2.05
N PRO A 468 -19.39 2.90 -0.71
CA PRO A 468 -19.61 4.10 0.09
C PRO A 468 -18.73 5.25 -0.43
N ASP A 469 -19.29 6.45 -0.42
CA ASP A 469 -18.58 7.67 -0.79
C ASP A 469 -17.31 7.81 0.08
N LEU A 470 -16.24 8.32 -0.51
CA LEU A 470 -14.98 8.59 0.16
C LEU A 470 -15.16 9.47 1.41
N GLU A 471 -16.05 10.46 1.31
CA GLU A 471 -16.43 11.29 2.44
C GLU A 471 -17.16 10.49 3.53
N GLU A 472 -17.92 9.44 3.19
CA GLU A 472 -18.56 8.56 4.17
C GLU A 472 -17.57 7.60 4.85
N VAL A 473 -16.52 7.14 4.17
CA VAL A 473 -15.46 6.32 4.78
C VAL A 473 -14.60 7.16 5.73
N GLU A 474 -14.25 8.39 5.34
CA GLU A 474 -13.57 9.34 6.23
C GLU A 474 -14.49 9.77 7.39
N SER A 475 -15.79 9.94 7.15
CA SER A 475 -16.78 10.19 8.20
C SER A 475 -16.95 8.99 9.13
N ALA A 476 -16.88 7.76 8.63
CA ALA A 476 -16.92 6.53 9.43
C ALA A 476 -15.64 6.35 10.27
N ALA A 477 -14.49 6.81 9.77
CA ALA A 477 -13.30 6.98 10.62
C ALA A 477 -13.52 8.07 11.67
N ALA A 478 -14.22 9.16 11.35
CA ALA A 478 -14.62 10.19 12.31
C ALA A 478 -15.74 9.75 13.28
N VAL A 479 -16.45 8.64 13.03
CA VAL A 479 -17.40 8.04 14.00
C VAL A 479 -16.68 7.63 15.28
N GLU A 480 -15.36 7.48 15.30
CA GLU A 480 -14.55 7.29 16.53
C GLU A 480 -14.77 8.37 17.61
N ASP A 481 -15.14 9.60 17.25
CA ASP A 481 -15.55 10.64 18.23
C ASP A 481 -16.85 10.29 18.95
N GLN A 482 -17.72 9.48 18.33
CA GLN A 482 -18.93 8.94 18.95
C GLN A 482 -18.62 7.78 19.91
N TRP A 483 -17.41 7.22 19.83
CA TRP A 483 -16.95 6.10 20.65
C TRP A 483 -16.12 6.53 21.87
N GLY A 484 -15.70 7.80 21.99
CA GLY A 484 -14.94 8.30 23.15
C GLY A 484 -13.65 7.51 23.41
N LEU A 485 -12.92 7.16 22.34
CA LEU A 485 -11.62 6.53 22.43
C LEU A 485 -10.54 7.63 22.44
N ASP A 486 -10.28 8.19 23.62
CA ASP A 486 -9.10 9.04 23.91
C ASP A 486 -7.88 8.19 24.30
#